data_AF-A0A395TZ34-F1
#
_entry.id   AF-A0A395TZ34-F1
#
_cell.length_a   1.000
_cell.length_b   1.000
_cell.length_c   1.000
_cell.angle_alpha   90.00
_cell.angle_beta   90.00
_cell.angle_gamma   90.00
#
_symmetry.space_group_name_H-M   'P 1'
#
loop_
_entity.id
_entity.type
_entity.pdbx_description
1 polymer ?
#
loop_
_entity_poly.entity_id
_entity_poly.type
_entity_poly.pdbx_seq_one_letter_code
_entity_poly.pdbx_strand_id
1 'polypeptide(L)' 'MQLAEFLSHRFNIDQVFIEDCISLILESNPDTSIGDCFGELEPYINTDLDDLEREIAQFAKSNNVSLDIPLSKALDLA' A
#
# COMPACT_ATOMS: atom_id res chain seq x y z
N MET A 1 4.39 11.40 4.07
CA MET A 1 3.25 11.16 3.17
C MET A 1 2.81 9.74 3.44
N GLN A 2 1.58 9.54 3.90
CA GLN A 2 1.11 8.23 4.35
C GLN A 2 0.93 7.28 3.16
N LEU A 3 1.00 5.97 3.38
CA LEU A 3 0.82 4.98 2.31
C LEU A 3 -0.56 5.13 1.64
N ALA A 4 -1.61 5.28 2.44
CA ALA A 4 -2.96 5.50 1.95
C ALA A 4 -3.10 6.81 1.17
N GLU A 5 -2.43 7.88 1.61
CA GLU A 5 -2.37 9.17 0.92
C GLU A 5 -1.67 9.06 -0.44
N PHE A 6 -0.54 8.34 -0.51
CA PHE A 6 0.16 8.05 -1.77
C PHE A 6 -0.77 7.34 -2.76
N LEU A 7 -1.44 6.27 -2.32
CA LEU A 7 -2.34 5.49 -3.17
C LEU A 7 -3.60 6.27 -3.56
N SER A 8 -4.17 7.04 -2.64
CA SER A 8 -5.30 7.92 -2.89
C SER A 8 -4.98 8.91 -4.01
N HIS A 9 -3.81 9.56 -3.94
CA HIS A 9 -3.33 10.44 -5.01
C HIS A 9 -3.05 9.70 -6.32
N ARG A 10 -2.46 8.51 -6.24
CA ARG A 10 -2.06 7.75 -7.43
C ARG A 10 -3.24 7.17 -8.21
N PHE A 11 -4.24 6.67 -7.51
CA PHE A 11 -5.43 6.08 -8.14
C PHE A 11 -6.56 7.09 -8.31
N ASN A 12 -6.41 8.29 -7.76
CA ASN A 12 -7.47 9.29 -7.70
C ASN A 12 -8.74 8.71 -7.03
N ILE A 13 -8.52 7.98 -5.92
CA ILE A 13 -9.54 7.33 -5.10
C ILE A 13 -9.53 7.98 -3.72
N ASP A 14 -10.69 7.99 -3.05
CA ASP A 14 -10.80 8.50 -1.70
C ASP A 14 -9.84 7.78 -0.72
N GLN A 15 -9.15 8.54 0.12
CA GLN A 15 -8.20 7.98 1.09
C GLN A 15 -8.88 7.02 2.06
N VAL A 16 -10.11 7.30 2.50
CA VAL A 16 -10.86 6.44 3.42
C VAL A 16 -11.12 5.08 2.78
N PHE A 17 -11.43 5.05 1.48
CA PHE A 17 -11.62 3.80 0.76
C PHE A 17 -10.34 2.96 0.69
N ILE A 18 -9.19 3.61 0.45
CA ILE A 18 -7.90 2.93 0.46
C ILE A 18 -7.58 2.36 1.86
N GLU A 19 -7.85 3.12 2.91
CA GLU A 19 -7.67 2.68 4.31
C GLU A 19 -8.57 1.49 4.64
N ASP A 20 -9.83 1.50 4.18
CA ASP A 20 -10.75 0.36 4.33
C ASP A 20 -10.23 -0.88 3.59
N CYS A 21 -9.74 -0.73 2.35
CA CYS A 21 -9.15 -1.83 1.59
C CYS A 21 -7.91 -2.42 2.28
N ILE A 22 -7.02 -1.55 2.77
CA ILE A 22 -5.83 -1.96 3.52
C ILE A 22 -6.22 -2.68 4.82
N SER A 23 -7.24 -2.18 5.53
CA SER A 23 -7.74 -2.80 6.75
C SER A 23 -8.31 -4.19 6.48
N LEU A 24 -9.07 -4.37 5.39
CA LEU A 24 -9.58 -5.67 4.97
C LEU A 24 -8.45 -6.65 4.62
N ILE A 25 -7.41 -6.18 3.93
CA ILE A 25 -6.23 -6.99 3.62
C ILE A 25 -5.54 -7.42 4.91
N LEU A 26 -5.38 -6.53 5.89
CA LEU A 26 -4.80 -6.86 7.20
C LEU A 26 -5.67 -7.83 8.02
N GLU A 27 -6.99 -7.72 7.94
CA GLU A 27 -7.90 -8.66 8.60
C GLU A 27 -7.82 -10.06 7.98
N SER A 28 -7.68 -10.14 6.65
CA SER A 28 -7.55 -11.40 5.92
C SER A 28 -6.15 -12.01 6.05
N ASN A 29 -5.12 -11.16 6.00
CA ASN A 29 -3.71 -11.51 5.97
C ASN A 29 -2.91 -10.53 6.87
N PRO A 30 -2.82 -10.79 8.19
CA PRO A 30 -2.19 -9.86 9.14
C PRO A 30 -0.67 -9.74 8.98
N ASP A 31 -0.04 -10.73 8.35
CA ASP A 31 1.40 -10.76 8.07
C ASP A 31 1.75 -10.18 6.69
N THR A 32 0.78 -9.61 5.97
CA THR A 32 1.00 -8.99 4.65
C THR A 32 2.06 -7.91 4.74
N SER A 33 3.08 -8.01 3.89
CA SER A 33 4.11 -6.99 3.77
C SER A 33 3.59 -5.79 2.99
N ILE A 34 4.31 -4.67 3.03
CA ILE A 34 4.01 -3.53 2.16
C ILE A 34 3.95 -3.98 0.70
N GLY A 35 4.95 -4.73 0.22
CA GLY A 35 4.99 -5.20 -1.18
C GLY A 35 3.79 -6.07 -1.57
N ASP A 36 3.44 -7.03 -0.71
CA ASP A 36 2.34 -7.97 -0.97
C ASP A 36 0.97 -7.29 -0.94
N CYS A 37 0.80 -6.26 -0.10
CA CYS A 37 -0.44 -5.47 -0.02
C CYS A 37 -0.89 -4.97 -1.38
N PHE A 38 0.04 -4.57 -2.25
CA PHE A 38 -0.31 -3.99 -3.53
C PHE A 38 -0.69 -5.02 -4.58
N GLY A 39 -0.06 -6.20 -4.53
CA GLY A 39 -0.53 -7.35 -5.29
C GLY A 39 -1.97 -7.71 -4.90
N GLU A 40 -2.29 -7.64 -3.61
CA GLU A 40 -3.66 -7.85 -3.13
C GLU A 40 -4.64 -6.71 -3.46
N LEU A 41 -4.13 -5.49 -3.71
CA LEU A 41 -4.95 -4.37 -4.16
C LEU A 41 -5.29 -4.46 -5.65
N GLU A 42 -4.47 -5.09 -6.49
CA GLU A 42 -4.69 -5.26 -7.95
C GLU A 42 -6.15 -5.57 -8.35
N PRO A 43 -6.87 -6.53 -7.74
CA PRO A 43 -8.26 -6.81 -8.13
C PRO A 43 -9.24 -5.66 -7.84
N TYR A 44 -8.91 -4.77 -6.91
CA TYR A 44 -9.72 -3.61 -6.52
C TYR A 44 -9.36 -2.34 -7.31
N ILE A 45 -8.16 -2.27 -7.87
CA ILE A 45 -7.63 -1.12 -8.60
C ILE A 45 -7.12 -1.56 -9.97
N ASN A 46 -7.76 -1.07 -11.04
CA ASN A 46 -7.36 -1.39 -12.40
C ASN A 46 -6.05 -0.66 -12.78
N THR A 47 -4.92 -1.20 -12.31
CA THR A 47 -3.59 -0.64 -12.53
C THR A 47 -2.60 -1.70 -12.98
N ASP A 48 -1.56 -1.25 -13.67
CA ASP A 48 -0.41 -2.07 -14.00
C ASP A 48 0.43 -2.34 -12.75
N LEU A 49 0.63 -3.63 -12.42
CA LEU A 49 1.39 -4.07 -11.26
C LEU A 49 2.88 -3.70 -11.35
N ASP A 50 3.49 -3.78 -12.52
CA ASP A 50 4.92 -3.52 -12.69
C ASP A 50 5.24 -2.03 -12.44
N ASP A 51 4.37 -1.14 -12.92
CA ASP A 51 4.49 0.29 -12.65
C ASP A 51 4.22 0.60 -11.17
N LEU A 52 3.21 -0.05 -10.59
CA LEU A 52 2.87 0.13 -9.18
C LEU A 52 4.04 -0.29 -8.26
N GLU A 53 4.59 -1.50 -8.46
CA GLU A 53 5.75 -2.00 -7.71
C GLU A 53 6.94 -1.03 -7.76
N ARG A 54 7.21 -0.44 -8.92
CA ARG A 54 8.29 0.53 -9.09
C ARG A 54 8.05 1.82 -8.32
N GLU A 55 6.82 2.34 -8.34
CA GLU A 55 6.48 3.55 -7.60
C GLU A 55 6.52 3.31 -6.09
N ILE A 56 6.09 2.14 -5.63
CA ILE A 56 6.16 1.74 -4.22
C ILE A 56 7.60 1.61 -3.77
N ALA A 57 8.46 0.95 -4.56
CA ALA A 57 9.88 0.85 -4.24
C ALA A 57 10.53 2.25 -4.12
N GLN A 58 10.11 3.20 -4.95
CA GLN A 58 10.53 4.61 -4.84
C GLN A 58 9.97 5.29 -3.58
N PHE A 59 8.71 5.06 -3.25
CA PHE A 59 8.08 5.57 -2.03
C PHE A 59 8.78 5.04 -0.78
N ALA A 60 9.00 3.73 -0.70
CA ALA A 60 9.70 3.04 0.38
C ALA A 60 11.12 3.59 0.55
N LYS A 61 11.86 3.72 -0.55
CA LYS A 61 13.20 4.32 -0.56
C LYS A 61 13.19 5.78 -0.10
N SER A 62 12.22 6.58 -0.52
CA SER A 62 12.13 8.01 -0.16
C SER A 62 11.77 8.23 1.31
N ASN A 63 11.04 7.30 1.91
CA ASN A 63 10.65 7.35 3.33
C ASN A 63 11.57 6.52 4.25
N ASN A 64 12.64 5.90 3.73
CA ASN A 64 13.50 4.94 4.45
C ASN A 64 12.71 3.77 5.09
N VAL A 65 11.66 3.32 4.42
CA VAL A 65 10.82 2.19 4.83
C VAL A 65 11.22 0.96 4.00
N SER A 66 11.35 -0.21 4.63
CA SER A 66 11.61 -1.46 3.89
C SER A 66 10.30 -2.06 3.39
N LEU A 67 10.28 -2.64 2.18
CA LEU A 67 9.08 -3.27 1.62
C LEU A 67 8.68 -4.55 2.38
N ASP A 68 9.65 -5.22 2.98
CA ASP A 68 9.46 -6.43 3.78
C ASP A 68 8.89 -6.17 5.19
N ILE A 69 8.62 -4.92 5.57
CA ILE A 69 7.98 -4.71 6.87
C ILE A 69 6.50 -5.07 6.80
N PRO A 70 5.91 -5.58 7.89
CA PRO A 70 4.48 -5.78 7.99
C PRO A 70 3.73 -4.48 7.69
N LEU A 71 2.70 -4.57 6.86
CA LEU A 71 1.83 -3.46 6.47
C LEU A 71 1.22 -2.76 7.69
N SER A 72 0.92 -3.52 8.75
CA SER A 72 0.47 -2.98 10.05
C SER A 72 1.46 -1.98 10.66
N LYS A 73 2.76 -2.27 10.60
CA LYS A 73 3.81 -1.34 11.05
C LYS A 73 4.03 -0.18 10.09
N ALA A 74 3.75 -0.37 8.80
CA ALA A 74 3.87 0.67 7.79
C ALA A 74 2.80 1.76 7.96
N LEU A 75 1.59 1.37 8.39
CA LEU A 75 0.51 2.29 8.74
C LEU A 75 0.82 3.08 10.01
N ASP A 76 1.46 2.43 11.00
CA ASP A 76 1.89 3.06 12.26
C ASP A 76 3.12 3.97 12.11
N LEU A 77 3.86 3.90 11.01
CA LEU A 77 5.02 4.78 10.73
C LEU A 77 4.61 6.19 10.23
N ALA A 78 3.38 6.60 10.54
CA ALA A 78 2.81 7.94 10.33
C ALA A 78 3.48 9.01 11.22
#